data_AF-A0A829WB19-F1
#
_entry.id   AF-A0A829WB19-F1
#
_cell.length_a   1.000
_cell.length_b   1.000
_cell.length_c   1.000
_cell.angle_alpha   90.00
_cell.angle_beta   90.00
_cell.angle_gamma   90.00
#
_symmetry.space_group_name_H-M   'P 1'
#
loop_
_entity.id
_entity.type
_entity.pdbx_description
1 polymer ?
#
loop_
_entity_poly.entity_id
_entity_poly.type
_entity_poly.pdbx_seq_one_letter_code
_entity_poly.pdbx_strand_id
1 'polypeptide(L)'
;MSTGWFKTVPSEDVDPEAHDDDEAHWFYAESNGSLVTPQIKKINGQYYGFDVNGKMLQGLYRIEFEANGKTIRSAEEIEDVDEIPDEDEDGVFVYYFGDSPKEGAMKTGTMTMEIDGDKYYYSFEKSGSKKGAGTDGIDGDSIYVKGRRLEAEEGTKYQPVTYKDETYLISTSGKLVKNKKNVKDSDDVYYKTDSKGRIVDSGTEKLD
;
A
#
# COMPACT_ATOMS: atom_id res chain seq x y z
N MET A 1 1.07 25.20 27.88
CA MET A 1 0.38 24.36 26.87
C MET A 1 1.31 23.22 26.54
N SER A 2 0.82 21.98 26.54
CA SER A 2 1.62 20.81 26.20
C SER A 2 1.98 20.87 24.71
N THR A 3 3.26 20.96 24.39
CA THR A 3 3.77 20.89 23.02
C THR A 3 4.33 19.51 22.76
N GLY A 4 4.17 18.98 21.54
CA GLY A 4 4.64 17.67 21.16
C GLY A 4 3.56 16.59 21.23
N TRP A 5 3.99 15.34 21.36
CA TRP A 5 3.13 14.16 21.38
C TRP A 5 2.31 14.07 22.67
N PHE A 6 1.02 13.78 22.55
CA PHE A 6 0.15 13.43 23.66
C PHE A 6 -0.91 12.43 23.20
N LYS A 7 -1.34 11.53 24.10
CA LYS A 7 -2.37 10.53 23.84
C LYS A 7 -3.60 10.86 24.68
N THR A 8 -4.78 10.92 24.07
CA THR A 8 -6.02 11.27 24.78
C THR A 8 -7.25 10.74 24.04
N VAL A 9 -8.35 10.58 24.77
CA VAL A 9 -9.66 10.29 24.17
C VAL A 9 -10.18 11.60 23.57
N PRO A 10 -10.53 11.64 22.27
CA PRO A 10 -11.11 12.83 21.67
C PRO A 10 -12.43 13.20 22.36
N SER A 11 -12.80 14.47 22.31
CA SER A 11 -14.13 14.90 22.78
C SER A 11 -15.21 14.43 21.80
N GLU A 12 -16.43 14.26 22.29
CA GLU A 12 -17.62 13.92 21.49
C GLU A 12 -17.79 14.78 20.22
N ASP A 13 -17.46 16.08 20.27
CA ASP A 13 -17.53 17.01 19.12
C ASP A 13 -16.49 16.74 18.02
N VAL A 14 -15.36 16.13 18.38
CA VAL A 14 -14.24 15.83 17.47
C VAL A 14 -14.41 14.45 16.87
N ASP A 15 -14.74 13.47 17.71
CA ASP A 15 -14.97 12.11 17.29
C ASP A 15 -15.89 11.39 18.28
N PRO A 16 -17.19 11.26 17.98
CA PRO A 16 -18.15 10.70 18.92
C PRO A 16 -17.94 9.21 19.14
N GLU A 17 -17.51 8.45 18.12
CA GLU A 17 -17.31 7.00 18.24
C GLU A 17 -16.14 6.69 19.16
N ALA A 18 -14.97 7.33 18.95
CA ALA A 18 -13.83 7.16 19.84
C ALA A 18 -14.08 7.72 21.25
N HIS A 19 -14.98 8.71 21.38
CA HIS A 19 -15.38 9.21 22.70
C HIS A 19 -16.25 8.20 23.46
N ASP A 20 -17.25 7.62 22.81
CA ASP A 20 -18.14 6.62 23.40
C ASP A 20 -17.39 5.32 23.76
N ASP A 21 -16.38 4.93 22.97
CA ASP A 21 -15.56 3.74 23.20
C ASP A 21 -14.37 3.99 24.15
N ASP A 22 -14.22 5.20 24.70
CA ASP A 22 -13.07 5.63 25.51
C ASP A 22 -11.70 5.38 24.80
N GLU A 23 -11.68 5.45 23.47
CA GLU A 23 -10.51 5.12 22.65
C GLU A 23 -9.53 6.29 22.58
N ALA A 24 -8.31 6.04 23.09
CA ALA A 24 -7.27 7.06 23.13
C ALA A 24 -6.40 7.04 21.89
N HIS A 25 -6.30 8.17 21.19
CA HIS A 25 -5.45 8.36 20.01
C HIS A 25 -4.27 9.28 20.29
N TRP A 26 -3.23 9.16 19.46
CA TRP A 26 -2.09 10.07 19.48
C TRP A 26 -2.37 11.33 18.68
N PHE A 27 -1.93 12.45 19.23
CA PHE A 27 -1.99 13.77 18.62
C PHE A 27 -0.62 14.45 18.74
N TYR A 28 -0.39 15.47 17.92
CA TYR A 28 0.81 16.29 17.99
C TYR A 28 0.47 17.78 18.01
N ALA A 29 0.83 18.46 19.11
CA ALA A 29 0.70 19.91 19.23
C ALA A 29 2.00 20.62 18.79
N GLU A 30 1.87 21.58 17.88
CA GLU A 30 2.97 22.45 17.48
C GLU A 30 3.37 23.43 18.59
N SER A 31 4.50 24.13 18.43
CA SER A 31 5.02 25.06 19.43
C SER A 31 4.09 26.24 19.75
N ASN A 32 3.18 26.58 18.83
CA ASN A 32 2.15 27.60 19.01
C ASN A 32 0.89 27.06 19.72
N GLY A 33 0.84 25.78 20.05
CA GLY A 33 -0.29 25.11 20.68
C GLY A 33 -1.35 24.59 19.71
N SER A 34 -1.22 24.82 18.40
CA SER A 34 -2.13 24.28 17.39
C SER A 34 -1.85 22.79 17.14
N LEU A 35 -2.90 22.01 16.86
CA LEU A 35 -2.75 20.61 16.46
C LEU A 35 -2.29 20.48 15.01
N VAL A 36 -1.49 19.46 14.75
CA VAL A 36 -1.23 19.02 13.38
C VAL A 36 -2.47 18.31 12.87
N THR A 37 -3.09 18.91 11.86
CA THR A 37 -4.24 18.36 11.13
C THR A 37 -3.98 18.43 9.62
N PRO A 38 -4.84 17.84 8.78
CA PRO A 38 -4.60 16.63 8.02
C PRO A 38 -3.41 16.68 7.07
N GLN A 39 -2.32 15.98 7.41
CA GLN A 39 -1.11 15.91 6.57
C GLN A 39 -0.17 14.78 6.99
N ILE A 40 0.76 14.41 6.10
CA ILE A 40 1.95 13.64 6.48
C ILE A 40 3.05 14.61 6.94
N LYS A 41 3.46 14.52 8.20
CA LYS A 41 4.45 15.42 8.83
C LYS A 41 5.70 14.68 9.28
N LYS A 42 6.86 15.28 9.05
CA LYS A 42 8.13 14.81 9.61
C LYS A 42 8.33 15.34 11.02
N ILE A 43 8.45 14.44 12.00
CA ILE A 43 8.68 14.75 13.41
C ILE A 43 9.87 13.91 13.89
N ASN A 44 10.92 14.56 14.41
CA ASN A 44 12.12 13.89 14.94
C ASN A 44 12.74 12.84 14.00
N GLY A 45 12.75 13.11 12.69
CA GLY A 45 13.37 12.24 11.68
C GLY A 45 12.42 11.24 11.02
N GLN A 46 11.25 10.99 11.62
CA GLN A 46 10.26 10.04 11.12
C GLN A 46 9.04 10.75 10.57
N TYR A 47 8.33 10.15 9.61
CA TYR A 47 7.08 10.68 9.06
C TYR A 47 5.88 10.03 9.74
N TYR A 48 4.83 10.81 9.96
CA TYR A 48 3.58 10.41 10.62
C TYR A 48 2.41 11.01 9.83
N GLY A 49 1.33 10.25 9.65
CA GLY A 49 0.09 10.72 9.07
C GLY A 49 -0.84 11.22 10.15
N PHE A 50 -1.59 12.29 9.87
CA PHE A 50 -2.64 12.79 10.74
C PHE A 50 -3.91 13.00 9.92
N ASP A 51 -5.05 12.55 10.44
CA ASP A 51 -6.36 12.72 9.80
C ASP A 51 -6.90 14.16 9.96
N VAL A 52 -8.15 14.36 9.52
CA VAL A 52 -8.84 15.65 9.58
C VAL A 52 -9.05 16.17 11.00
N ASN A 53 -9.13 15.26 11.98
CA ASN A 53 -9.31 15.53 13.40
C ASN A 53 -7.95 15.67 14.13
N GLY A 54 -6.84 15.41 13.45
CA GLY A 54 -5.49 15.40 14.01
C GLY A 54 -5.11 14.11 14.73
N LYS A 55 -5.92 13.05 14.61
CA LYS A 55 -5.54 11.71 15.10
C LYS A 55 -4.40 11.20 14.24
N MET A 56 -3.38 10.66 14.88
CA MET A 56 -2.27 9.99 14.20
C MET A 56 -2.75 8.68 13.59
N LEU A 57 -2.44 8.46 12.31
CA LEU A 57 -2.73 7.22 11.60
C LEU A 57 -1.79 6.10 12.08
N GLN A 58 -2.32 4.89 12.27
CA GLN A 58 -1.59 3.68 12.62
C GLN A 58 -2.24 2.49 11.92
N GLY A 59 -1.53 1.82 11.01
CA GLY A 59 -2.11 0.81 10.12
C GLY A 59 -1.89 1.11 8.63
N LEU A 60 -2.61 0.41 7.77
CA LEU A 60 -2.57 0.58 6.31
C LEU A 60 -3.74 1.48 5.88
N TYR A 61 -3.48 2.51 5.09
CA TYR A 61 -4.49 3.50 4.74
C TYR A 61 -4.51 3.78 3.24
N ARG A 62 -5.71 3.89 2.65
CA ARG A 62 -5.90 4.61 1.38
C ARG A 62 -6.05 6.09 1.69
N ILE A 63 -5.25 6.92 1.03
CA ILE A 63 -5.16 8.36 1.27
C ILE A 63 -5.36 9.09 -0.05
N GLU A 64 -6.31 10.02 -0.05
CA GLU A 64 -6.45 11.03 -1.09
C GLU A 64 -5.88 12.36 -0.61
N PHE A 65 -5.14 13.03 -1.48
CA PHE A 65 -4.65 14.38 -1.21
C PHE A 65 -5.49 15.43 -1.94
N GLU A 66 -5.52 16.62 -1.38
CA GLU A 66 -5.98 17.79 -2.12
C GLU A 66 -5.07 18.07 -3.34
N ALA A 67 -5.51 18.94 -4.25
CA ALA A 67 -4.75 19.32 -5.45
C ALA A 67 -3.35 19.90 -5.15
N ASN A 68 -3.08 20.33 -3.91
CA ASN A 68 -1.75 20.76 -3.46
C ASN A 68 -0.76 19.60 -3.20
N GLY A 69 -1.23 18.34 -3.19
CA GLY A 69 -0.42 17.15 -2.99
C GLY A 69 0.18 16.98 -1.59
N LYS A 70 -0.33 17.70 -0.59
CA LYS A 70 0.21 17.73 0.78
C LYS A 70 -0.85 17.56 1.86
N THR A 71 -1.97 18.26 1.74
CA THR A 71 -3.09 18.16 2.67
C THR A 71 -3.85 16.87 2.38
N ILE A 72 -4.06 16.05 3.40
CA ILE A 72 -4.89 14.85 3.30
C ILE A 72 -6.35 15.29 3.22
N ARG A 73 -7.07 14.80 2.21
CA ARG A 73 -8.50 15.01 2.06
C ARG A 73 -9.30 13.93 2.79
N SER A 74 -8.90 12.69 2.63
CA SER A 74 -9.45 11.50 3.27
C SER A 74 -8.32 10.52 3.58
N ALA A 75 -8.45 9.82 4.70
CA ALA A 75 -7.61 8.70 5.08
C ALA A 75 -8.55 7.63 5.65
N GLU A 76 -8.66 6.51 4.94
CA GLU A 76 -9.50 5.38 5.34
C GLU A 76 -8.58 4.19 5.58
N GLU A 77 -8.75 3.53 6.72
CA GLU A 77 -7.98 2.33 7.05
C GLU A 77 -8.40 1.19 6.12
N ILE A 78 -7.42 0.37 5.73
CA ILE A 78 -7.60 -0.84 4.94
C ILE A 78 -7.42 -2.01 5.90
N GLU A 79 -8.52 -2.64 6.26
CA GLU A 79 -8.56 -3.83 7.12
C GLU A 79 -8.75 -5.11 6.30
N ASP A 80 -9.32 -4.98 5.09
CA ASP A 80 -9.56 -6.06 4.15
C ASP A 80 -8.85 -5.82 2.80
N VAL A 81 -8.53 -6.92 2.12
CA VAL A 81 -7.90 -6.91 0.80
C VAL A 81 -8.80 -6.31 -0.29
N ASP A 82 -10.12 -6.39 -0.13
CA ASP A 82 -11.13 -5.83 -1.03
C ASP A 82 -11.23 -4.29 -0.92
N GLU A 83 -10.69 -3.68 0.13
CA GLU A 83 -10.64 -2.22 0.32
C GLU A 83 -9.41 -1.58 -0.33
N ILE A 84 -8.50 -2.40 -0.86
CA ILE A 84 -7.31 -1.92 -1.54
C ILE A 84 -7.74 -1.24 -2.84
N PRO A 85 -7.31 0.02 -3.08
CA PRO A 85 -7.67 0.74 -4.29
C PRO A 85 -7.18 0.01 -5.55
N ASP A 86 -8.01 0.02 -6.59
CA ASP A 86 -7.69 -0.53 -7.91
C ASP A 86 -6.60 0.29 -8.62
N GLU A 87 -6.02 -0.28 -9.68
CA GLU A 87 -4.96 0.39 -10.46
C GLU A 87 -5.42 1.71 -11.10
N ASP A 88 -6.70 1.81 -11.46
CA ASP A 88 -7.31 2.96 -12.14
C ASP A 88 -7.75 4.10 -11.20
N GLU A 89 -7.67 3.92 -9.88
CA GLU A 89 -8.05 4.98 -8.92
C GLU A 89 -6.99 6.08 -8.85
N ASP A 90 -7.06 7.05 -9.77
CA ASP A 90 -6.17 8.21 -9.80
C ASP A 90 -6.28 9.09 -8.55
N GLY A 91 -5.14 9.58 -8.06
CA GLY A 91 -5.08 10.45 -6.88
C GLY A 91 -5.21 9.75 -5.53
N VAL A 92 -5.51 8.45 -5.52
CA VAL A 92 -5.53 7.59 -4.32
C VAL A 92 -4.18 6.87 -4.16
N PHE A 93 -3.62 6.92 -2.96
CA PHE A 93 -2.34 6.32 -2.61
C PHE A 93 -2.45 5.49 -1.34
N VAL A 94 -1.77 4.36 -1.29
CA VAL A 94 -1.71 3.52 -0.07
C VAL A 94 -0.46 3.87 0.74
N TYR A 95 -0.60 4.08 2.04
CA TYR A 95 0.49 4.31 2.98
C TYR A 95 0.38 3.37 4.17
N TYR A 96 1.51 2.98 4.73
CA TYR A 96 1.54 2.17 5.94
C TYR A 96 2.27 2.89 7.08
N PHE A 97 1.58 3.05 8.22
CA PHE A 97 2.06 3.68 9.45
C PHE A 97 2.17 2.61 10.54
N GLY A 98 3.31 1.91 10.58
CA GLY A 98 3.50 0.78 11.49
C GLY A 98 4.15 1.15 12.83
N ASP A 99 4.53 0.13 13.60
CA ASP A 99 5.02 0.30 14.98
C ASP A 99 6.54 0.44 15.12
N SER A 100 7.26 0.47 14.00
CA SER A 100 8.73 0.53 14.00
C SER A 100 9.24 1.53 12.95
N PRO A 101 10.19 2.41 13.29
CA PRO A 101 10.96 2.45 14.54
C PRO A 101 10.19 3.03 15.75
N LYS A 102 8.98 3.55 15.55
CA LYS A 102 8.05 4.01 16.59
C LYS A 102 6.61 3.74 16.14
N GLU A 103 5.67 3.72 17.08
CA GLU A 103 4.23 3.70 16.82
C GLU A 103 3.82 4.82 15.84
N GLY A 104 3.01 4.48 14.82
CA GLY A 104 2.56 5.39 13.76
C GLY A 104 3.64 5.86 12.78
N ALA A 105 4.86 5.31 12.85
CA ALA A 105 5.93 5.70 11.95
C ALA A 105 5.64 5.20 10.53
N MET A 106 5.55 6.12 9.57
CA MET A 106 5.40 5.81 8.15
C MET A 106 6.55 4.93 7.68
N LYS A 107 6.20 3.83 7.01
CA LYS A 107 7.12 2.84 6.49
C LYS A 107 7.52 3.17 5.05
N THR A 108 8.69 2.67 4.66
CA THR A 108 9.19 2.76 3.29
C THR A 108 9.92 1.47 2.94
N GLY A 109 10.08 1.18 1.65
CA GLY A 109 10.68 -0.05 1.16
C GLY A 109 9.72 -1.23 1.22
N THR A 110 10.30 -2.42 1.13
CA THR A 110 9.53 -3.66 1.01
C THR A 110 9.26 -4.29 2.37
N MET A 111 8.08 -4.87 2.54
CA MET A 111 7.74 -5.66 3.73
C MET A 111 6.68 -6.71 3.42
N THR A 112 6.41 -7.57 4.39
CA THR A 112 5.26 -8.48 4.39
C THR A 112 4.31 -8.02 5.49
N MET A 113 3.03 -7.94 5.17
CA MET A 113 1.95 -7.60 6.10
C MET A 113 0.93 -8.73 6.11
N GLU A 114 0.24 -8.90 7.23
CA GLU A 114 -0.87 -9.82 7.38
C GLU A 114 -2.16 -9.00 7.38
N ILE A 115 -3.10 -9.32 6.49
CA ILE A 115 -4.41 -8.66 6.33
C ILE A 115 -5.42 -9.79 6.24
N ASP A 116 -6.45 -9.78 7.08
CA ASP A 116 -7.42 -10.88 7.25
C ASP A 116 -6.80 -12.30 7.38
N GLY A 117 -5.63 -12.38 8.03
CA GLY A 117 -4.91 -13.65 8.23
C GLY A 117 -4.06 -14.12 7.04
N ASP A 118 -4.15 -13.46 5.89
CA ASP A 118 -3.35 -13.73 4.71
C ASP A 118 -2.11 -12.82 4.61
N LYS A 119 -1.03 -13.36 4.05
CA LYS A 119 0.26 -12.65 3.95
C LYS A 119 0.43 -12.03 2.59
N TYR A 120 0.60 -10.71 2.59
CA TYR A 120 0.80 -9.91 1.39
C TYR A 120 2.17 -9.23 1.40
N TYR A 121 2.82 -9.24 0.25
CA TYR A 121 4.07 -8.50 0.04
C TYR A 121 3.77 -7.09 -0.47
N TYR A 122 4.36 -6.11 0.19
CA TYR A 122 4.22 -4.70 -0.17
C TYR A 122 5.56 -4.04 -0.48
N SER A 123 5.51 -2.99 -1.29
CA SER A 123 6.59 -2.04 -1.54
C SER A 123 6.08 -0.62 -1.42
N PHE A 124 6.84 0.21 -0.70
CA PHE A 124 6.57 1.63 -0.53
C PHE A 124 7.78 2.46 -0.98
N GLU A 125 7.53 3.58 -1.65
CA GLU A 125 8.58 4.43 -2.23
C GLU A 125 9.57 4.94 -1.17
N LYS A 126 10.87 4.72 -1.38
CA LYS A 126 11.91 5.09 -0.39
C LYS A 126 12.26 6.58 -0.42
N SER A 127 11.97 7.27 -1.52
CA SER A 127 12.40 8.64 -1.77
C SER A 127 11.53 9.32 -2.83
N GLY A 128 11.83 10.58 -3.14
CA GLY A 128 11.08 11.38 -4.12
C GLY A 128 9.81 12.01 -3.53
N SER A 129 9.01 12.63 -4.40
CA SER A 129 7.76 13.28 -4.01
C SER A 129 6.71 12.30 -3.50
N LYS A 130 6.76 11.03 -3.94
CA LYS A 130 5.87 9.95 -3.51
C LYS A 130 6.40 9.14 -2.34
N LYS A 131 7.44 9.59 -1.62
CA LYS A 131 8.05 8.83 -0.51
C LYS A 131 6.97 8.32 0.46
N GLY A 132 6.99 7.02 0.72
CA GLY A 132 6.03 6.33 1.60
C GLY A 132 4.78 5.81 0.89
N ALA A 133 4.44 6.33 -0.29
CA ALA A 133 3.31 5.82 -1.05
C ALA A 133 3.63 4.42 -1.57
N GLY A 134 2.61 3.57 -1.69
CA GLY A 134 2.69 2.27 -2.32
C GLY A 134 3.25 2.39 -3.74
N THR A 135 4.23 1.53 -4.07
CA THR A 135 4.78 1.42 -5.41
C THR A 135 3.67 0.99 -6.37
N ASP A 136 3.47 1.74 -7.45
CA ASP A 136 2.53 1.38 -8.51
C ASP A 136 3.29 1.26 -9.83
N GLY A 137 3.45 0.01 -10.29
CA GLY A 137 4.29 -0.29 -11.46
C GLY A 137 5.10 -1.56 -11.34
N ILE A 138 5.89 -1.78 -12.40
CA ILE A 138 6.86 -2.86 -12.46
C ILE A 138 8.16 -2.38 -11.80
N ASP A 139 8.53 -3.00 -10.69
CA ASP A 139 9.82 -2.82 -10.02
C ASP A 139 10.62 -4.13 -10.04
N GLY A 140 11.74 -4.10 -10.75
CA GLY A 140 12.56 -5.28 -11.01
C GLY A 140 11.80 -6.38 -11.78
N ASP A 141 11.50 -7.47 -11.08
CA ASP A 141 10.79 -8.64 -11.61
C ASP A 141 9.40 -8.79 -11.01
N SER A 142 8.82 -7.76 -10.42
CA SER A 142 7.52 -7.85 -9.75
C SER A 142 6.63 -6.71 -10.21
N ILE A 143 5.33 -6.99 -10.30
CA ILE A 143 4.30 -5.98 -10.56
C ILE A 143 3.71 -5.60 -9.20
N TYR A 144 3.59 -4.31 -8.94
CA TYR A 144 2.96 -3.77 -7.76
C TYR A 144 1.77 -2.89 -8.17
N VAL A 145 0.63 -3.09 -7.51
CA VAL A 145 -0.56 -2.24 -7.63
C VAL A 145 -0.77 -1.58 -6.29
N LYS A 146 -0.69 -0.25 -6.26
CA LYS A 146 -0.84 0.55 -5.02
C LYS A 146 -0.01 0.02 -3.84
N GLY A 147 1.18 -0.49 -4.13
CA GLY A 147 2.12 -1.05 -3.17
C GLY A 147 2.03 -2.56 -2.98
N ARG A 148 0.90 -3.22 -3.24
CA ARG A 148 0.75 -4.68 -3.12
C ARG A 148 1.37 -5.39 -4.32
N ARG A 149 2.19 -6.41 -4.08
CA ARG A 149 2.75 -7.26 -5.14
C ARG A 149 1.67 -8.19 -5.69
N LEU A 150 1.56 -8.28 -7.02
CA LEU A 150 0.74 -9.31 -7.66
C LEU A 150 1.48 -10.66 -7.61
N GLU A 151 0.76 -11.71 -7.21
CA GLU A 151 1.28 -13.08 -7.07
C GLU A 151 0.30 -14.06 -7.71
N ALA A 152 0.82 -15.13 -8.30
CA ALA A 152 -0.05 -16.23 -8.74
C ALA A 152 -0.62 -16.95 -7.52
N GLU A 153 -1.86 -17.42 -7.62
CA GLU A 153 -2.53 -18.19 -6.56
C GLU A 153 -1.68 -19.40 -6.14
N GLU A 154 -1.69 -19.71 -4.86
CA GLU A 154 -0.93 -20.84 -4.34
C GLU A 154 -1.32 -22.14 -5.06
N GLY A 155 -0.33 -22.93 -5.48
CA GLY A 155 -0.56 -24.17 -6.21
C GLY A 155 -0.63 -24.05 -7.74
N THR A 156 -0.87 -22.86 -8.29
CA THR A 156 -0.99 -22.66 -9.77
C THR A 156 0.35 -22.66 -10.50
N LYS A 157 1.45 -22.45 -9.77
CA LYS A 157 2.82 -22.18 -10.25
C LYS A 157 2.96 -20.86 -11.01
N TYR A 158 2.11 -20.63 -12.00
CA TYR A 158 2.09 -19.43 -12.83
C TYR A 158 0.66 -18.98 -13.09
N GLN A 159 0.47 -17.67 -13.21
CA GLN A 159 -0.82 -17.08 -13.51
C GLN A 159 -0.66 -15.88 -14.45
N PRO A 160 -1.51 -15.74 -15.48
CA PRO A 160 -1.61 -14.52 -16.25
C PRO A 160 -2.26 -13.42 -15.40
N VAL A 161 -1.65 -12.24 -15.38
CA VAL A 161 -2.21 -11.03 -14.75
C VAL A 161 -2.18 -9.88 -15.74
N THR A 162 -3.21 -9.05 -15.73
CA THR A 162 -3.26 -7.83 -16.55
C THR A 162 -2.77 -6.65 -15.72
N TYR A 163 -1.97 -5.78 -16.32
CA TYR A 163 -1.55 -4.51 -15.75
C TYR A 163 -1.37 -3.49 -16.89
N LYS A 164 -2.07 -2.35 -16.84
CA LYS A 164 -2.00 -1.30 -17.89
C LYS A 164 -2.14 -1.84 -19.32
N ASP A 165 -3.23 -2.57 -19.55
CA ASP A 165 -3.62 -3.18 -20.83
C ASP A 165 -2.67 -4.27 -21.38
N GLU A 166 -1.66 -4.69 -20.63
CA GLU A 166 -0.74 -5.77 -21.01
C GLU A 166 -0.90 -6.97 -20.07
N THR A 167 -0.88 -8.19 -20.64
CA THR A 167 -0.91 -9.42 -19.85
C THR A 167 0.50 -9.96 -19.62
N TYR A 168 0.82 -10.20 -18.36
CA TYR A 168 2.10 -10.71 -17.87
C TYR A 168 1.91 -12.08 -17.26
N LEU A 169 2.94 -12.93 -17.34
CA LEU A 169 2.97 -14.18 -16.60
C LEU A 169 3.79 -14.00 -15.32
N ILE A 170 3.20 -14.28 -14.17
CA ILE A 170 3.86 -14.22 -12.87
C ILE A 170 3.87 -15.58 -12.18
N SER A 171 4.85 -15.81 -11.29
CA SER A 171 4.91 -16.98 -10.42
C SER A 171 4.17 -16.77 -9.09
N THR A 172 4.03 -17.84 -8.30
CA THR A 172 3.52 -17.79 -6.91
C THR A 172 4.40 -16.99 -5.95
N SER A 173 5.63 -16.65 -6.35
CA SER A 173 6.53 -15.73 -5.62
C SER A 173 6.44 -14.28 -6.10
N GLY A 174 5.45 -13.97 -6.95
CA GLY A 174 5.24 -12.65 -7.55
C GLY A 174 6.35 -12.24 -8.51
N LYS A 175 6.99 -13.20 -9.19
CA LYS A 175 8.06 -12.94 -10.16
C LYS A 175 7.59 -13.08 -11.58
N LEU A 176 7.86 -12.06 -12.38
CA LEU A 176 7.69 -12.03 -13.82
C LEU A 176 8.48 -13.15 -14.47
N VAL A 177 7.79 -13.96 -15.27
CA VAL A 177 8.39 -15.05 -16.02
C VAL A 177 8.92 -14.50 -17.34
N LYS A 178 10.18 -14.06 -17.35
CA LYS A 178 10.79 -13.37 -18.51
C LYS A 178 11.56 -14.33 -19.43
N ASN A 179 11.51 -14.09 -20.74
CA ASN A 179 12.24 -14.83 -21.78
C ASN A 179 12.04 -16.35 -21.70
N LYS A 180 10.80 -16.81 -21.56
CA LYS A 180 10.48 -18.23 -21.48
C LYS A 180 9.63 -18.68 -22.65
N LYS A 181 9.78 -19.94 -23.01
CA LYS A 181 8.97 -20.62 -24.01
C LYS A 181 8.57 -21.97 -23.45
N ASN A 182 7.31 -22.36 -23.63
CA ASN A 182 6.75 -23.62 -23.15
C ASN A 182 6.86 -23.78 -21.63
N VAL A 183 6.77 -22.69 -20.87
CA VAL A 183 6.49 -22.77 -19.43
C VAL A 183 5.03 -23.13 -19.23
N LYS A 184 4.74 -23.99 -18.26
CA LYS A 184 3.43 -24.60 -18.08
C LYS A 184 2.91 -24.34 -16.68
N ASP A 185 1.66 -23.90 -16.56
CA ASP A 185 0.97 -23.73 -15.28
C ASP A 185 0.44 -25.08 -14.73
N SER A 186 -0.40 -25.02 -13.69
CA SER A 186 -1.07 -26.18 -13.09
C SER A 186 -2.10 -26.82 -14.00
N ASP A 187 -2.68 -26.05 -14.91
CA ASP A 187 -3.82 -26.44 -15.76
C ASP A 187 -3.38 -26.87 -17.16
N ASP A 188 -2.10 -27.22 -17.29
CA ASP A 188 -1.47 -27.69 -18.52
C ASP A 188 -1.46 -26.67 -19.67
N VAL A 189 -1.63 -25.37 -19.39
CA VAL A 189 -1.50 -24.30 -20.38
C VAL A 189 -0.03 -23.91 -20.51
N TYR A 190 0.47 -23.90 -21.75
CA TYR A 190 1.81 -23.45 -22.11
C TYR A 190 1.80 -21.96 -22.45
N TYR A 191 2.84 -21.25 -22.02
CA TYR A 191 3.04 -19.84 -22.31
C TYR A 191 4.40 -19.58 -22.94
N LYS A 192 4.45 -18.53 -23.75
CA LYS A 192 5.66 -17.90 -24.28
C LYS A 192 5.66 -16.44 -23.84
N THR A 193 6.77 -16.00 -23.27
CA THR A 193 6.92 -14.65 -22.74
C THR A 193 8.13 -13.93 -23.32
N ASP A 194 8.01 -12.62 -23.46
CA ASP A 194 9.08 -11.77 -23.95
C ASP A 194 10.07 -11.36 -22.83
N SER A 195 10.99 -10.44 -23.16
CA SER A 195 12.00 -9.95 -22.22
C SER A 195 11.47 -9.14 -21.05
N LYS A 196 10.22 -8.66 -21.13
CA LYS A 196 9.52 -7.95 -20.06
C LYS A 196 8.61 -8.89 -19.25
N GLY A 197 8.42 -10.13 -19.71
CA GLY A 197 7.52 -11.10 -19.09
C GLY A 197 6.08 -11.02 -19.60
N ARG A 198 5.85 -10.25 -20.67
CA ARG A 198 4.54 -10.17 -21.34
C ARG A 198 4.27 -11.47 -22.07
N ILE A 199 3.04 -11.96 -21.97
CA ILE A 199 2.59 -13.15 -22.69
C ILE A 199 2.43 -12.78 -24.17
N VAL A 200 3.18 -13.46 -25.02
CA VAL A 200 3.12 -13.27 -26.48
C VAL A 200 2.41 -14.41 -27.20
N ASP A 201 2.27 -15.56 -26.55
CA ASP A 201 1.56 -16.73 -27.06
C ASP A 201 1.19 -17.68 -25.91
N SER A 202 0.07 -18.39 -26.04
CA SER A 202 -0.41 -19.36 -25.04
C SER A 202 -1.30 -20.43 -25.66
N GLY A 203 -1.26 -21.67 -25.15
CA GLY A 203 -2.09 -22.76 -25.66
C GLY A 203 -2.01 -24.04 -24.83
N THR A 204 -2.91 -24.98 -25.11
CA THR A 204 -2.95 -26.31 -24.45
C THR A 204 -1.91 -27.29 -24.98
N GLU A 205 -1.17 -26.90 -26.03
CA GLU A 205 -0.07 -27.65 -26.62
C GLU A 205 1.21 -26.82 -26.58
N LYS A 206 2.36 -27.47 -26.82
CA LYS A 206 3.64 -26.76 -26.88
C LYS A 206 3.66 -25.79 -28.07
N LEU A 207 4.10 -24.58 -27.78
CA LEU A 207 4.23 -23.46 -28.69
C LEU A 207 5.50 -23.59 -29.54
N ASP A 208 5.43 -23.07 -30.76
CA ASP A 208 6.50 -23.06 -31.77
C ASP A 208 7.50 -21.90 -31.61
#